data_AF-A0A662RYH4-F1
#
_entry.id   AF-A0A662RYH4-F1
#
_cell.length_a   1.000
_cell.length_b   1.000
_cell.length_c   1.000
_cell.angle_alpha   90.00
_cell.angle_beta   90.00
_cell.angle_gamma   90.00
#
_symmetry.space_group_name_H-M   'P 1'
#
loop_
_entity.id
_entity.type
_entity.pdbx_description
1 polymer ?
#
loop_
_entity_poly.entity_id
_entity_poly.type
_entity_poly.pdbx_seq_one_letter_code
_entity_poly.pdbx_strand_id
1 'polypeptide(L)'
;MDRQPASAQLIEASSQLQGLLTSVCKNCSLPLDKAITSCCAALKNGNKILFFGNGGSATQAQHLAAELINRFLINRRPMAALALTSDSAVTTSISNDFSFSKLFTRNSKAWERVATLP
;
A
#
# COMPACT_ATOMS: atom_id res chain seq x y z
N MET A 1 -14.24 -6.85 34.93
CA MET A 1 -13.08 -6.25 34.24
C MET A 1 -13.36 -4.76 34.16
N ASP A 2 -12.78 -3.98 35.07
CA ASP A 2 -12.90 -2.52 35.03
C ASP A 2 -12.18 -2.00 33.78
N ARG A 3 -12.95 -1.47 32.83
CA ARG A 3 -12.37 -0.74 31.71
C ARG A 3 -11.86 0.58 32.27
N GLN A 4 -10.61 0.91 31.96
CA GLN A 4 -10.10 2.25 32.22
C GLN A 4 -11.03 3.32 31.62
N PRO A 5 -11.12 4.50 32.24
CA PRO A 5 -11.94 5.60 31.70
C PRO A 5 -11.44 5.97 30.30
N ALA A 6 -12.37 6.25 29.39
CA ALA A 6 -12.07 6.52 27.98
C ALA A 6 -11.03 7.65 27.78
N SER A 7 -10.99 8.63 28.69
CA SER A 7 -10.00 9.71 28.70
C SER A 7 -8.57 9.22 28.93
N ALA A 8 -8.36 8.25 29.82
CA ALA A 8 -7.04 7.67 30.07
C ALA A 8 -6.53 6.87 28.85
N GLN A 9 -7.43 6.10 28.22
CA GLN A 9 -7.11 5.33 27.00
C GLN A 9 -6.73 6.25 25.83
N LEU A 10 -7.39 7.41 25.69
CA LEU A 10 -7.06 8.40 24.65
C LEU A 10 -5.67 9.02 24.87
N ILE A 11 -5.33 9.36 26.11
CA ILE A 11 -4.02 9.93 26.45
C ILE A 11 -2.91 8.91 26.16
N GLU A 12 -3.13 7.65 26.53
CA GLU A 12 -2.19 6.57 26.25
C GLU A 12 -1.98 6.37 24.74
N ALA A 13 -3.07 6.30 23.96
CA ALA A 13 -3.00 6.16 22.50
C ALA A 13 -2.26 7.34 21.84
N SER A 14 -2.49 8.57 22.31
CA SER A 14 -1.79 9.76 21.83
C SER A 14 -0.28 9.68 22.10
N SER A 15 0.12 9.26 23.31
CA SER A 15 1.53 9.08 23.68
C SER A 15 2.20 8.00 22.82
N GLN A 16 1.52 6.87 22.58
CA GLN A 16 2.01 5.81 21.69
C GLN A 16 2.19 6.31 20.26
N LEU A 17 1.24 7.10 19.73
CA LEU A 17 1.33 7.69 18.40
C LEU A 17 2.52 8.66 18.28
N GLN A 18 2.74 9.51 19.29
CA GLN A 18 3.87 10.43 19.33
C GLN A 18 5.21 9.68 19.34
N GLY A 19 5.30 8.59 20.11
CA GLY A 19 6.47 7.71 20.14
C GLY A 19 6.73 7.05 18.79
N LEU A 20 5.67 6.55 18.15
CA LEU A 20 5.76 5.94 16.82
C LEU A 20 6.25 6.94 15.77
N LEU A 21 5.68 8.15 15.73
CA LEU A 21 6.09 9.21 14.79
C LEU A 21 7.57 9.54 14.97
N THR A 22 8.03 9.68 16.22
CA THR A 22 9.44 9.94 16.52
C THR A 22 10.34 8.82 16.01
N SER A 23 9.94 7.56 16.22
CA SER A 23 10.68 6.39 15.73
C SER A 23 10.74 6.34 14.20
N VAL A 24 9.62 6.61 13.52
CA VAL A 24 9.56 6.64 12.05
C VAL A 24 10.50 7.71 11.49
N CYS A 25 10.43 8.93 12.02
CA CYS A 25 11.30 10.03 11.59
C CYS A 25 12.78 9.70 11.76
N LYS A 26 13.14 9.01 12.86
CA LYS A 26 14.53 8.64 13.14
C LYS A 26 15.04 7.49 12.27
N ASN A 27 14.20 6.49 12.01
CA ASN A 27 14.66 5.20 11.50
C ASN A 27 14.29 4.94 10.04
N CYS A 28 13.32 5.66 9.49
CA CYS A 28 12.78 5.34 8.16
C CYS A 28 13.35 6.17 7.02
N SER A 29 14.21 7.17 7.26
CA SER A 29 14.78 8.01 6.18
C SER A 29 15.48 7.18 5.11
N LEU A 30 16.48 6.38 5.49
CA LEU A 30 17.24 5.56 4.54
C LEU A 30 16.39 4.48 3.84
N PRO A 31 15.54 3.70 4.54
CA PRO A 31 14.63 2.77 3.87
C PRO A 31 13.66 3.46 2.90
N LEU A 32 13.15 4.64 3.26
CA LEU A 32 12.21 5.41 2.44
C LEU A 32 12.89 5.91 1.16
N ASP A 33 14.11 6.45 1.26
CA ASP A 33 14.88 6.89 0.09
C ASP A 33 15.17 5.74 -0.87
N LYS A 34 15.50 4.56 -0.35
CA LYS A 34 15.70 3.34 -1.17
C LYS A 34 14.42 2.91 -1.87
N ALA A 35 13.28 2.94 -1.17
CA ALA A 35 11.98 2.62 -1.74
C ALA A 35 11.60 3.61 -2.84
N ILE A 36 11.74 4.91 -2.60
CA ILE A 36 11.47 5.98 -3.58
C ILE A 36 12.34 5.79 -4.81
N THR A 37 13.66 5.60 -4.63
CA THR A 37 14.60 5.41 -5.74
C THR A 37 14.21 4.20 -6.61
N SER A 38 13.83 3.09 -5.98
CA SER A 38 13.39 1.88 -6.67
C SER A 38 12.09 2.11 -7.45
N CYS A 39 11.10 2.78 -6.84
CA CYS A 39 9.85 3.14 -7.50
C CYS A 39 10.07 4.07 -8.70
N CYS A 40 10.92 5.09 -8.55
CA CYS A 40 11.28 5.99 -9.64
C CYS A 40 11.97 5.25 -10.79
N ALA A 41 12.92 4.36 -10.49
CA ALA A 41 13.59 3.55 -11.51
C ALA A 41 12.61 2.63 -12.24
N ALA A 42 11.69 1.98 -11.51
CA ALA A 42 10.66 1.14 -12.10
C ALA A 42 9.80 1.93 -13.10
N LEU A 43 9.27 3.09 -12.69
CA LEU A 43 8.43 3.93 -13.53
C LEU A 43 9.17 4.49 -14.75
N LYS A 44 10.43 4.93 -14.58
CA LYS A 44 11.29 5.40 -15.69
C LYS A 44 11.53 4.31 -16.75
N ASN A 45 11.64 3.06 -16.31
CA ASN A 45 11.80 1.90 -17.19
C ASN A 45 10.48 1.38 -17.77
N GLY A 46 9.37 2.13 -17.61
CA GLY A 46 8.03 1.76 -18.09
C GLY A 46 7.37 0.61 -17.32
N ASN A 47 7.85 0.30 -16.11
CA ASN A 47 7.17 -0.63 -15.21
C ASN A 47 6.03 0.10 -14.48
N LYS A 48 5.39 -0.62 -13.57
CA LYS A 48 4.29 -0.14 -12.73
C LYS A 48 4.54 -0.44 -11.27
N ILE A 49 3.86 0.28 -10.39
CA ILE A 49 3.89 0.05 -8.94
C ILE A 49 2.61 -0.68 -8.54
N LEU A 50 2.74 -1.80 -7.83
CA LEU A 50 1.61 -2.54 -7.28
C LEU A 50 1.57 -2.33 -5.77
N PHE A 51 0.45 -1.83 -5.26
CA PHE A 51 0.20 -1.68 -3.83
C PHE A 51 -0.76 -2.76 -3.34
N PHE A 52 -0.56 -3.23 -2.12
CA PHE A 52 -1.43 -4.20 -1.48
C PHE A 52 -1.34 -4.09 0.04
N GLY A 53 -2.34 -4.62 0.73
CA GLY A 53 -2.43 -4.57 2.18
C GLY A 53 -3.79 -5.05 2.66
N ASN A 54 -3.93 -5.24 3.97
CA ASN A 54 -5.17 -5.69 4.61
C ASN A 54 -5.75 -4.59 5.50
N GLY A 55 -7.07 -4.54 5.66
CA GLY A 55 -7.73 -3.56 6.53
C GLY A 55 -7.37 -2.11 6.17
N GLY A 56 -6.94 -1.31 7.15
CA GLY A 56 -6.55 0.08 6.91
C GLY A 56 -5.42 0.25 5.87
N SER A 57 -4.50 -0.71 5.79
CA SER A 57 -3.43 -0.69 4.77
C SER A 57 -3.97 -0.95 3.36
N ALA A 58 -5.11 -1.64 3.21
CA ALA A 58 -5.78 -1.79 1.92
C ALA A 58 -6.29 -0.43 1.40
N THR A 59 -6.85 0.39 2.30
CA THR A 59 -7.29 1.76 1.97
C THR A 59 -6.11 2.65 1.61
N GLN A 60 -4.99 2.55 2.35
CA GLN A 60 -3.75 3.28 2.02
C GLN A 60 -3.18 2.85 0.67
N ALA A 61 -3.20 1.55 0.34
CA ALA A 61 -2.77 1.04 -0.96
C ALA A 61 -3.58 1.66 -2.11
N GLN A 62 -4.91 1.73 -1.96
CA GLN A 62 -5.79 2.38 -2.93
C GLN A 62 -5.53 3.88 -3.03
N HIS A 63 -5.33 4.56 -1.89
CA HIS A 63 -5.07 5.99 -1.86
C HIS A 63 -3.74 6.33 -2.58
N LEU A 64 -2.66 5.61 -2.28
CA LEU A 64 -1.37 5.78 -2.95
C LEU A 64 -1.46 5.52 -4.46
N ALA A 65 -2.17 4.47 -4.87
CA ALA A 65 -2.41 4.20 -6.29
C ALA A 65 -3.15 5.38 -6.96
N ALA A 66 -4.20 5.91 -6.31
CA ALA A 66 -4.97 7.03 -6.82
C ALA A 66 -4.12 8.31 -6.95
N GLU A 67 -3.26 8.62 -5.99
CA GLU A 67 -2.34 9.76 -6.06
C GLU A 67 -1.34 9.64 -7.22
N LEU A 68 -0.86 8.42 -7.51
CA LEU A 68 0.01 8.15 -8.66
C LEU A 68 -0.74 8.21 -10.00
N ILE A 69 -1.98 7.74 -10.07
CA ILE A 69 -2.76 7.77 -11.32
C ILE A 69 -3.25 9.19 -11.64
N ASN A 70 -3.91 9.82 -10.67
CA ASN A 70 -4.56 11.12 -10.84
C ASN A 70 -3.56 12.28 -10.66
N ARG A 71 -3.47 12.77 -9.43
CA ARG A 71 -2.64 13.91 -9.06
C ARG A 71 -2.36 13.84 -7.56
N PHE A 72 -1.11 14.08 -7.19
CA PHE A 72 -0.74 14.39 -5.81
C PHE A 72 -0.68 15.92 -5.64
N LEU A 73 0.53 16.50 -5.70
CA LEU A 73 0.72 17.95 -5.57
C LEU A 73 0.78 18.70 -6.91
N ILE A 74 1.34 18.08 -7.95
CA ILE A 74 1.57 18.74 -9.25
C ILE A 74 0.76 18.08 -10.36
N ASN A 75 0.34 18.87 -11.35
CA ASN A 75 -0.30 18.34 -12.54
C ASN A 75 0.75 17.73 -13.49
N ARG A 76 0.57 16.45 -13.86
CA ARG A 76 1.51 15.67 -14.67
C ARG A 76 0.79 14.52 -15.38
N ARG A 77 1.49 13.84 -16.28
CA ARG A 77 0.97 12.59 -16.88
C ARG A 77 0.73 11.52 -15.81
N PRO A 78 -0.31 10.67 -15.92
CA PRO A 78 -0.55 9.55 -15.03
C PRO A 78 0.67 8.64 -14.89
N MET A 79 0.93 8.12 -13.68
CA MET A 79 1.96 7.11 -13.43
C MET A 79 1.30 5.75 -13.30
N ALA A 80 1.92 4.71 -13.87
CA ALA A 80 1.38 3.36 -13.86
C ALA A 80 1.42 2.78 -12.43
N ALA A 81 0.25 2.73 -11.80
CA ALA A 81 0.08 2.18 -10.46
C ALA A 81 -1.25 1.43 -10.34
N LEU A 82 -1.31 0.44 -9.45
CA LEU A 82 -2.53 -0.32 -9.17
C LEU A 82 -2.55 -0.79 -7.72
N ALA A 83 -3.70 -0.70 -7.06
CA ALA A 83 -3.92 -1.37 -5.79
C ALA A 83 -4.61 -2.72 -6.02
N LEU A 84 -3.99 -3.81 -5.55
CA LEU A 84 -4.50 -5.19 -5.72
C LEU A 84 -5.73 -5.48 -4.84
N THR A 85 -6.19 -4.49 -4.09
CA THR A 85 -7.33 -4.53 -3.17
C THR A 85 -8.57 -3.82 -3.71
N SER A 86 -8.50 -3.19 -4.89
CA SER A 86 -9.60 -2.39 -5.45
C SER A 86 -10.75 -3.24 -6.02
N ASP A 87 -10.44 -4.43 -6.53
CA ASP A 87 -11.42 -5.30 -7.16
C ASP A 87 -11.91 -6.35 -6.15
N SER A 88 -13.16 -6.21 -5.72
CA SER A 88 -13.79 -7.13 -4.77
C SER A 88 -14.07 -8.51 -5.39
N ALA A 89 -14.36 -8.58 -6.69
CA ALA A 89 -14.58 -9.86 -7.38
C ALA A 89 -13.28 -10.67 -7.46
N VAL A 90 -12.16 -10.03 -7.80
CA VAL A 90 -10.82 -10.68 -7.77
C VAL A 90 -10.46 -11.07 -6.34
N THR A 91 -10.71 -10.19 -5.37
CA THR A 91 -10.38 -10.45 -3.96
C THR A 91 -11.14 -11.65 -3.40
N THR A 92 -12.45 -11.69 -3.61
CA THR A 92 -13.33 -12.73 -3.07
C THR A 92 -13.14 -14.06 -3.80
N SER A 93 -13.07 -14.06 -5.13
CA SER A 93 -12.85 -15.30 -5.91
C SER A 93 -11.53 -15.97 -5.58
N ILE A 94 -10.40 -15.25 -5.54
CA ILE A 94 -9.10 -15.86 -5.20
C ILE A 94 -9.11 -16.38 -3.77
N SER A 95 -9.71 -15.63 -2.84
CA SER A 95 -9.77 -16.02 -1.43
C SER A 95 -10.65 -17.25 -1.21
N ASN A 96 -11.77 -17.35 -1.94
CA ASN A 96 -12.71 -18.46 -1.89
C ASN A 96 -12.16 -19.71 -2.57
N ASP A 97 -11.63 -19.57 -3.78
CA ASP A 97 -11.28 -20.71 -4.64
C ASP A 97 -9.90 -21.30 -4.30
N PHE A 98 -9.00 -20.50 -3.71
CA PHE A 98 -7.66 -20.93 -3.33
C PHE A 98 -7.41 -20.81 -1.83
N SER A 99 -7.33 -19.58 -1.34
CA SER A 99 -7.10 -19.21 0.06
C SER A 99 -6.83 -17.71 0.11
N PHE A 100 -7.24 -17.04 1.18
CA PHE A 100 -6.84 -15.64 1.43
C PHE A 100 -5.32 -15.43 1.37
N SER A 101 -4.52 -16.41 1.81
CA SER A 101 -3.04 -16.36 1.75
C SER A 101 -2.48 -16.25 0.32
N LYS A 102 -3.27 -16.63 -0.69
CA LYS A 102 -2.91 -16.59 -2.11
C LYS A 102 -3.37 -15.33 -2.81
N LEU A 103 -4.17 -14.48 -2.16
CA LEU A 103 -4.76 -13.28 -2.75
C LEU A 103 -3.74 -12.43 -3.53
N PHE A 104 -2.75 -11.88 -2.83
CA PHE A 104 -1.83 -10.95 -3.46
C PHE A 104 -0.83 -11.64 -4.39
N THR A 105 -0.36 -12.83 -4.04
CA THR A 105 0.61 -13.56 -4.88
C THR A 105 0.00 -14.08 -6.18
N ARG A 106 -1.30 -14.40 -6.20
CA ARG A 106 -2.00 -14.79 -7.42
C ARG A 106 -2.37 -13.58 -8.26
N ASN A 107 -2.88 -12.51 -7.63
CA ASN A 107 -3.24 -11.29 -8.34
C ASN A 107 -1.99 -10.63 -8.96
N SER A 108 -0.88 -10.51 -8.22
CA SER A 108 0.35 -9.86 -8.71
C SER A 108 0.92 -10.51 -9.97
N LYS A 109 0.82 -11.83 -10.10
CA LYS A 109 1.31 -12.58 -11.27
C LYS A 109 0.64 -12.17 -12.57
N ALA A 110 -0.66 -11.88 -12.54
CA ALA A 110 -1.39 -11.41 -13.72
C ALA A 110 -0.87 -10.04 -14.20
N TRP A 111 -0.26 -9.27 -13.29
CA TRP A 111 0.32 -7.96 -13.56
C TRP A 111 1.83 -8.01 -13.74
N GLU A 112 2.48 -9.17 -13.81
CA GLU A 112 3.88 -9.23 -14.22
C GLU A 112 4.03 -8.75 -15.67
N ARG A 113 5.22 -8.28 -16.05
CA ARG A 113 5.47 -7.96 -17.46
C ARG A 113 5.44 -9.27 -18.25
N VAL A 114 4.34 -9.49 -18.96
CA VAL A 114 4.30 -10.53 -19.98
C VAL A 114 5.12 -10.02 -21.15
N ALA A 115 6.29 -10.62 -21.39
CA ALA A 115 6.93 -10.51 -22.69
C ALA A 115 5.90 -11.08 -23.67
N THR A 116 5.31 -10.20 -24.48
CA THR A 116 4.38 -10.47 -25.59
C THR A 116 3.84 -11.90 -25.60
N LEU A 117 2.57 -12.07 -25.19
CA LEU A 117 1.83 -13.28 -25.53
C LEU A 117 2.05 -13.57 -27.02
N PRO A 118 2.43 -14.79 -27.40
CA PRO A 118 2.63 -15.15 -28.80
C PRO A 118 1.36 -14.88 -29.63
#